data_AF-A0A7C5LG03-F1
#
_entry.id   AF-A0A7C5LG03-F1
#
_cell.length_a   1.000
_cell.length_b   1.000
_cell.length_c   1.000
_cell.angle_alpha   90.00
_cell.angle_beta   90.00
_cell.angle_gamma   90.00
#
_symmetry.space_group_name_H-M   'P 1'
#
loop_
_entity.id
_entity.type
_entity.pdbx_description
1 polymer ?
#
loop_
_entity_poly.entity_id
_entity_poly.type
_entity_poly.pdbx_seq_one_letter_code
_entity_poly.pdbx_strand_id
1 'polypeptide(L)' 'MIKGEICNEEKERIRRRAQREFPYNKCLQNIHYYRYLLEIQWQNMTPEEILRDIKEGSRRVKEEMKQFISR' A
#
# COMPACT_ATOMS: atom_id res chain seq x y z
N MET A 1 -3.04 13.59 2.51
CA MET A 1 -2.91 13.67 1.04
C MET A 1 -1.57 13.06 0.67
N ILE A 2 -1.58 11.94 -0.04
CA ILE A 2 -0.35 11.30 -0.51
C ILE A 2 0.15 12.13 -1.71
N LYS A 3 1.35 12.72 -1.59
CA LYS A 3 2.03 13.36 -2.72
C LYS A 3 2.51 12.24 -3.66
N GLY A 4 2.14 12.33 -4.95
CA GLY A 4 2.52 11.35 -5.97
C GLY A 4 1.34 10.46 -6.38
N GLU A 5 0.51 10.97 -7.28
CA GLU A 5 -0.54 10.16 -7.89
C GLU A 5 0.10 9.20 -8.90
N ILE A 6 0.05 7.90 -8.61
CA ILE A 6 0.51 6.87 -9.54
C ILE A 6 -0.51 6.76 -10.66
N CYS A 7 -0.06 6.94 -11.90
CA CYS A 7 -0.92 6.83 -13.08
C CYS A 7 -1.48 5.40 -13.25
N ASN A 8 -2.56 5.27 -14.01
CA ASN A 8 -3.23 3.96 -14.19
C ASN A 8 -2.35 2.94 -14.92
N GLU A 9 -1.52 3.37 -15.86
CA GLU A 9 -0.59 2.49 -16.56
C GLU A 9 0.42 1.85 -15.59
N GLU A 10 0.98 2.65 -14.68
CA GLU A 10 1.95 2.16 -13.71
C GLU A 10 1.29 1.23 -12.68
N LYS A 11 0.06 1.54 -12.22
CA LYS A 11 -0.73 0.62 -11.39
C LYS A 11 -0.92 -0.74 -12.07
N GLU A 12 -1.22 -0.74 -13.37
CA GLU A 12 -1.42 -1.97 -14.12
C GLU A 12 -0.12 -2.76 -14.30
N ARG A 13 1.02 -2.08 -14.53
CA ARG A 13 2.35 -2.72 -14.54
C ARG A 13 2.68 -3.38 -13.21
N ILE A 14 2.41 -2.71 -12.09
CA ILE A 14 2.63 -3.24 -10.73
C ILE A 14 1.73 -4.45 -10.48
N ARG A 15 0.46 -4.39 -10.89
CA ARG A 15 -0.47 -5.53 -10.79
C ARG A 15 0.06 -6.75 -11.54
N ARG A 16 0.50 -6.58 -12.79
CA ARG A 16 1.09 -7.66 -13.59
C ARG A 16 2.40 -8.18 -13.00
N ARG A 17 3.19 -7.30 -12.35
CA ARG A 17 4.39 -7.71 -11.62
C ARG A 17 4.04 -8.63 -10.45
N ALA A 18 3.11 -8.21 -9.58
CA ALA A 18 2.69 -9.01 -8.43
C ALA A 18 2.08 -10.37 -8.85
N GLN A 19 1.30 -10.40 -9.94
CA GLN A 19 0.75 -11.64 -10.50
C GLN A 19 1.84 -12.61 -11.01
N ARG A 20 2.90 -12.10 -11.62
CA ARG A 20 4.03 -12.92 -12.11
C ARG A 20 4.91 -13.43 -10.98
N GLU A 21 5.17 -12.62 -9.97
CA GLU A 21 6.01 -13.01 -8.82
C GLU A 21 5.29 -13.99 -7.89
N PHE A 22 3.96 -13.91 -7.78
CA PHE A 22 3.15 -14.74 -6.89
C PHE A 22 2.01 -15.43 -7.65
N PRO A 23 2.30 -16.41 -8.52
CA PRO A 23 1.28 -17.09 -9.31
C PRO A 23 0.27 -17.80 -8.40
N TYR A 24 -1.01 -17.67 -8.72
CA TYR A 24 -2.17 -18.28 -8.03
C TYR A 24 -2.39 -17.90 -6.55
N ASN A 25 -1.48 -17.15 -5.93
CA ASN A 25 -1.64 -16.69 -4.54
C ASN A 25 -2.20 -15.26 -4.49
N LYS A 26 -3.53 -15.13 -4.52
CA LYS A 26 -4.22 -13.83 -4.50
C LYS A 26 -3.86 -12.97 -3.28
N CYS A 27 -3.63 -13.59 -2.12
CA CYS A 27 -3.28 -12.87 -0.90
C CYS A 27 -1.92 -12.18 -1.05
N LEU A 28 -0.90 -12.94 -1.47
CA LEU A 28 0.42 -12.39 -1.73
C LEU A 28 0.40 -11.38 -2.88
N GLN A 29 -0.33 -11.65 -3.96
CA GLN A 29 -0.49 -10.68 -5.06
C GLN A 29 -1.00 -9.32 -4.56
N ASN A 30 -2.02 -9.32 -3.71
CA ASN A 30 -2.59 -8.09 -3.16
C ASN A 30 -1.61 -7.37 -2.21
N ILE A 31 -1.01 -8.10 -1.27
CA ILE A 31 -0.04 -7.54 -0.32
C ILE A 31 1.12 -6.87 -1.08
N HIS A 32 1.69 -7.57 -2.06
CA HIS A 32 2.82 -7.07 -2.82
C HIS A 32 2.44 -5.95 -3.79
N TYR A 33 1.24 -5.98 -4.38
CA TYR A 33 0.72 -4.86 -5.17
C TYR A 33 0.68 -3.56 -4.37
N TYR A 34 0.10 -3.57 -3.16
CA TYR A 34 0.04 -2.38 -2.31
C TYR A 34 1.42 -1.96 -1.81
N ARG A 35 2.29 -2.91 -1.48
CA ARG A 35 3.68 -2.61 -1.10
C ARG A 35 4.41 -1.85 -2.21
N TYR A 36 4.31 -2.31 -3.45
CA TYR A 36 4.97 -1.66 -4.59
C TYR A 36 4.42 -0.25 -4.88
N LEU A 37 3.11 -0.04 -4.71
CA LEU A 37 2.55 1.32 -4.80
C LEU A 37 3.14 2.25 -3.75
N LEU A 38 3.24 1.80 -2.50
CA LEU A 38 3.82 2.58 -1.41
C LEU A 38 5.30 2.86 -1.63
N GLU A 39 6.08 1.87 -2.09
CA GLU A 39 7.50 2.04 -2.42
C GLU A 39 7.71 3.18 -3.43
N ILE A 40 6.91 3.23 -4.50
CA ILE A 40 6.98 4.28 -5.53
C ILE A 40 6.56 5.64 -4.96
N GLN A 41 5.52 5.69 -4.13
CA GLN A 41 5.09 6.93 -3.50
C GLN A 41 6.15 7.48 -2.56
N TRP A 42 6.76 6.60 -1.76
CA TRP A 42 7.78 6.95 -0.78
C TRP A 42 9.11 7.36 -1.40
N GLN A 43 9.41 6.98 -2.66
CA GLN A 43 10.61 7.46 -3.38
C GLN A 43 10.69 8.99 -3.46
N ASN A 44 9.55 9.69 -3.44
CA ASN A 44 9.48 11.15 -3.54
C ASN A 44 9.14 11.82 -2.20
N MET A 45 9.20 11.10 -1.09
CA MET A 45 8.89 11.59 0.25
C MET A 45 10.15 11.70 1.11
N THR A 46 10.13 12.61 2.08
CA THR A 46 11.18 12.64 3.11
C THR A 46 10.96 11.50 4.12
N PRO A 47 12.01 11.08 4.86
CA PRO A 47 11.86 10.10 5.94
C PRO A 47 10.78 10.48 6.97
N GLU A 48 10.63 11.77 7.27
CA GLU A 48 9.61 12.27 8.20
C GLU A 48 8.19 12.14 7.63
N GLU A 49 8.02 12.38 6.33
CA GLU A 49 6.74 12.18 5.62
C GLU A 49 6.36 10.70 5.61
N ILE A 50 7.31 9.80 5.31
CA ILE A 50 7.12 8.34 5.35
C ILE A 50 6.71 7.88 6.75
N LEU A 51 7.44 8.31 7.79
CA LEU A 51 7.12 7.95 9.18
C LEU A 51 5.74 8.43 9.60
N ARG A 52 5.32 9.61 9.14
CA ARG A 52 3.99 10.15 9.42
C ARG A 52 2.91 9.32 8.73
N ASP A 53 3.11 8.97 7.47
CA ASP A 53 2.18 8.14 6.70
C ASP A 53 1.99 6.76 7.34
N ILE A 54 3.09 6.10 7.73
CA ILE A 54 3.05 4.81 8.45
C ILE A 54 2.28 4.92 9.77
N LYS A 55 2.57 5.95 10.58
CA LYS A 55 1.90 6.17 11.88
C LYS A 55 0.39 6.36 11.70
N GLU A 56 0.00 7.18 10.73
CA GLU A 56 -1.40 7.47 10.44
C GLU A 56 -2.13 6.24 9.88
N GLY A 57 -1.48 5.48 8.98
CA GLY A 57 -1.98 4.19 8.51
C GLY A 57 -2.20 3.19 9.65
N SER A 58 -1.21 3.04 10.54
CA SER A 58 -1.32 2.14 11.71
C SER A 58 -2.44 2.57 12.67
N ARG A 59 -2.62 3.88 12.89
CA ARG A 59 -3.72 4.41 13.71
C ARG A 59 -5.08 4.02 13.12
N ARG A 60 -5.28 4.23 11.81
CA ARG A 60 -6.54 3.86 11.12
C ARG A 60 -6.83 2.36 11.20
N VAL A 61 -5.84 1.51 10.94
CA VAL A 61 -6.01 0.05 11.05
C VAL A 61 -6.41 -0.34 12.48
N LYS A 62 -5.79 0.25 13.51
CA LYS A 62 -6.19 0.00 14.91
C LYS A 62 -7.63 0.41 15.19
N GLU A 63 -8.09 1.52 14.62
CA GLU A 63 -9.47 2.00 14.78
C GLU A 63 -10.46 1.07 14.06
N GLU A 64 -10.17 0.65 12.83
CA GLU A 64 -10.98 -0.32 12.08
C GLU A 64 -11.07 -1.66 12.81
N MET A 65 -9.95 -2.16 13.35
CA MET A 65 -9.94 -3.39 14.14
C MET A 65 -10.80 -3.28 15.39
N LYS A 66 -10.75 -2.14 16.11
CA LYS A 66 -11.63 -1.91 17.27
C LYS A 66 -13.10 -1.93 16.86
N GLN A 67 -13.45 -1.25 15.77
CA GLN A 67 -14.82 -1.23 15.26
C GLN A 67 -15.31 -2.61 14.82
N PHE A 68 -14.42 -3.43 14.24
CA PHE A 68 -14.75 -4.80 13.86
C PHE A 68 -15.00 -5.70 15.09
N ILE A 69 -14.20 -5.56 16.15
CA ILE A 69 -14.33 -6.37 17.39
C ILE A 69 -15.54 -5.94 18.23
N SER A 70 -15.94 -4.67 18.16
CA SER A 70 -17.11 -4.15 18.88
C SER A 70 -18.46 -4.39 18.18
N ARG A 71 -18.47 -5.12 17.06
CA ARG A 71 -19.68 -5.58 16.35
C ARG A 71 -19.97 -7.03 16.69
#